data_AF-A0A3N5FKH9-F1
#
_entry.id   AF-A0A3N5FKH9-F1
#
_cell.length_a   1.000
_cell.length_b   1.000
_cell.length_c   1.000
_cell.angle_alpha   90.00
_cell.angle_beta   90.00
_cell.angle_gamma   90.00
#
_symmetry.space_group_name_H-M   'P 1'
#
loop_
_entity.id
_entity.type
_entity.pdbx_description
1 polymer ?
#
loop_
_entity_poly.entity_id
_entity_poly.type
_entity_poly.pdbx_seq_one_letter_code
_entity_poly.pdbx_strand_id
1 'polypeptide(L)'
;MLRFGMNAPLQLPRQVPKQRYRQAQSNIPDDKRVRALLKKAAEDHVKKVNAVPPLTLDELREHTAAVLQQTGVDVKFKDYTAILVSNAAWRDTLAGIPYDRRLLLLPKCLREEDKCPAPFDEFGLLCKECGLCSIQDLTVEADRLGYAVLVAEGSAIVRQMIETGKIEAVVGVSCINVLEKSFPHMEAAAVPGVAIPLLQDDCVNTTVDLDWVWDLIHLTSNDKTYRLDLDTLKKDVQGWFAAASLTEIMGEASDETTTLAREWLMKDGKRWRPYLAACAYMALQSDKHEEPPPATADLRKLAVAVECFHKASLIHDDIEDNDEKRYGEKTLHAEVGVPVALNVGDFLLGEGYRLIGELQVDAAVKVD
;
A
#
# COMPACT_ATOMS: atom_id res chain seq x y z
N MET A 1 48.47 -10.78 -28.72
CA MET A 1 47.84 -12.11 -28.63
C MET A 1 47.24 -12.28 -27.24
N LEU A 2 45.98 -11.93 -27.05
CA LEU A 2 45.22 -12.26 -25.84
C LEU A 2 44.17 -13.28 -26.25
N ARG A 3 44.34 -14.52 -25.76
CA ARG A 3 43.41 -15.62 -25.97
C ARG A 3 42.18 -15.38 -25.11
N PHE A 4 41.06 -15.02 -25.72
CA PHE A 4 39.74 -15.12 -25.07
C PHE A 4 39.40 -16.61 -24.92
N GLY A 5 39.29 -17.04 -23.66
CA GLY A 5 38.91 -18.40 -23.29
C GLY A 5 37.49 -18.72 -23.76
N MET A 6 37.37 -19.89 -24.40
CA MET A 6 36.16 -20.44 -24.98
C MET A 6 35.14 -20.89 -23.92
N ASN A 7 33.87 -20.78 -24.30
CA ASN A 7 32.76 -21.69 -23.97
C ASN A 7 32.44 -21.89 -22.48
N ALA A 8 31.73 -20.93 -21.88
CA ALA A 8 30.70 -21.32 -20.92
C ALA A 8 29.64 -22.14 -21.70
N PRO A 9 29.33 -23.39 -21.30
CA PRO A 9 28.28 -24.16 -21.96
C PRO A 9 26.98 -23.35 -21.91
N LEU A 10 26.29 -23.24 -23.03
CA LEU A 10 24.91 -22.77 -23.11
C LEU A 10 24.07 -23.63 -22.15
N GLN A 11 23.84 -23.13 -20.94
CA GLN A 11 22.85 -23.70 -20.03
C GLN A 11 21.48 -23.35 -20.59
N LEU A 12 20.92 -24.29 -21.35
CA LEU A 12 19.51 -24.23 -21.71
C LEU A 12 18.70 -24.18 -20.40
N PRO A 13 17.74 -23.26 -20.27
CA PRO A 13 16.85 -23.23 -19.12
C PRO A 13 16.27 -24.63 -18.90
N ARG A 14 16.33 -25.13 -17.66
CA ARG A 14 15.68 -26.40 -17.33
C ARG A 14 14.21 -26.28 -17.68
N GLN A 15 13.70 -27.24 -18.45
CA GLN A 15 12.32 -27.22 -18.91
C GLN A 15 11.39 -27.25 -17.68
N VAL A 16 10.40 -26.35 -17.66
CA VAL A 16 9.43 -26.25 -16.57
C VAL A 16 8.84 -27.63 -16.27
N PRO A 17 8.91 -28.13 -15.02
CA PRO A 17 8.31 -29.40 -14.66
C PRO A 17 6.82 -29.36 -14.99
N LYS A 18 6.38 -30.22 -15.92
CA LYS A 18 4.95 -30.31 -16.26
C LYS A 18 4.20 -30.81 -15.03
N GLN A 19 3.28 -29.99 -14.53
CA GLN A 19 2.37 -30.41 -13.48
C GLN A 19 1.57 -31.63 -13.96
N ARG A 20 1.46 -32.65 -13.10
CA ARG A 20 0.62 -33.81 -13.37
C ARG A 20 -0.83 -33.42 -13.12
N TYR A 21 -1.71 -33.73 -14.06
CA TYR A 21 -3.13 -33.47 -13.87
C TYR A 21 -3.64 -34.16 -12.59
N ARG A 22 -4.38 -33.39 -11.80
CA ARG A 22 -5.13 -33.85 -10.64
C ARG A 22 -6.48 -33.14 -10.66
N GLN A 23 -7.52 -33.86 -10.26
CA GLN A 23 -8.87 -33.31 -10.18
C GLN A 23 -8.90 -32.12 -9.21
N ALA A 24 -9.58 -31.04 -9.60
CA ALA A 24 -9.78 -29.89 -8.73
C ALA A 24 -10.74 -30.22 -7.56
N GLN A 25 -10.59 -29.49 -6.46
CA GLN A 25 -11.53 -29.50 -5.33
C GLN A 25 -12.95 -29.08 -5.78
N SER A 26 -13.97 -29.51 -5.02
CA SER A 26 -15.38 -29.43 -5.44
C SER A 26 -15.92 -28.02 -5.66
N ASN A 27 -15.30 -27.02 -5.03
CA ASN A 27 -15.61 -25.59 -5.14
C ASN A 27 -14.71 -24.85 -6.15
N ILE A 28 -13.98 -25.56 -7.01
CA ILE A 28 -13.23 -25.01 -8.16
C ILE A 28 -13.65 -25.74 -9.44
N PRO A 29 -13.91 -25.04 -10.57
CA PRO A 29 -14.18 -25.70 -11.83
C PRO A 29 -12.96 -26.50 -12.31
N ASP A 30 -13.11 -27.79 -12.57
CA ASP A 30 -12.02 -28.65 -13.08
C ASP A 30 -11.63 -28.31 -14.53
N ASP A 31 -12.60 -27.90 -15.37
CA ASP A 31 -12.33 -27.45 -16.73
C ASP A 31 -11.75 -26.03 -16.73
N LYS A 32 -10.51 -25.92 -17.25
CA LYS A 32 -9.80 -24.65 -17.40
C LYS A 32 -10.56 -23.64 -18.26
N ARG A 33 -11.37 -24.08 -19.22
CA ARG A 33 -12.20 -23.16 -20.04
C ARG A 33 -13.24 -22.44 -19.21
N VAL A 34 -13.83 -23.11 -18.21
CA VAL A 34 -14.77 -22.50 -17.26
C VAL A 34 -14.04 -21.51 -16.35
N ARG A 35 -12.85 -21.88 -15.86
CA ARG A 35 -12.01 -20.97 -15.07
C ARG A 35 -11.64 -19.71 -15.86
N ALA A 36 -11.25 -19.86 -17.13
CA ALA A 36 -10.92 -18.74 -18.01
C ALA A 36 -12.13 -17.84 -18.33
N LEU A 37 -13.32 -18.44 -18.50
CA LEU A 37 -14.58 -17.69 -18.65
C LEU A 37 -14.86 -16.82 -17.42
N LEU A 38 -14.78 -17.40 -16.21
CA LEU A 38 -14.97 -16.65 -14.97
C LEU A 38 -13.95 -15.53 -14.80
N LYS A 39 -12.67 -15.79 -15.08
CA LYS A 39 -11.60 -14.78 -14.99
C LYS A 39 -11.88 -13.59 -15.89
N LYS A 40 -12.21 -13.85 -17.16
CA LYS A 40 -12.54 -12.79 -18.11
C LYS A 40 -13.79 -12.02 -17.70
N ALA A 41 -14.84 -12.72 -17.26
CA ALA A 41 -16.07 -12.08 -16.80
C ALA A 41 -15.85 -11.20 -15.57
N ALA A 42 -14.98 -11.61 -14.64
CA ALA A 42 -14.59 -10.81 -13.49
C ALA A 42 -13.84 -9.52 -13.91
N GLU A 43 -12.86 -9.65 -14.80
CA GLU A 43 -12.11 -8.51 -15.38
C GLU A 43 -13.04 -7.52 -16.09
N ASP A 44 -13.93 -8.01 -16.96
CA ASP A 44 -14.90 -7.20 -17.70
C ASP A 44 -15.91 -6.52 -16.74
N HIS A 45 -16.36 -7.23 -15.70
CA HIS A 45 -17.31 -6.69 -14.72
C HIS A 45 -16.70 -5.58 -13.86
N VAL A 46 -15.53 -5.80 -13.28
CA VAL A 46 -14.82 -4.81 -12.45
C VAL A 46 -14.56 -3.53 -13.25
N LYS A 47 -14.11 -3.68 -14.50
CA LYS A 47 -13.89 -2.54 -15.40
C LYS A 47 -15.18 -1.80 -15.73
N LYS A 48 -16.28 -2.52 -15.95
CA LYS A 48 -17.60 -1.93 -16.24
C LYS A 48 -18.15 -1.09 -15.09
N VAL A 49 -17.99 -1.56 -13.86
CA VAL A 49 -18.49 -0.86 -12.66
C VAL A 49 -17.47 0.12 -12.07
N ASN A 50 -16.25 0.15 -12.63
CA ASN A 50 -15.13 0.95 -12.14
C ASN A 50 -14.86 0.70 -10.65
N ALA A 51 -14.84 -0.58 -10.25
CA ALA A 51 -14.62 -0.96 -8.85
C ALA A 51 -13.21 -0.56 -8.42
N VAL A 52 -13.08 0.15 -7.31
CA VAL A 52 -11.80 0.62 -6.77
C VAL A 52 -11.45 -0.21 -5.54
N PRO A 53 -10.28 -0.89 -5.49
CA PRO A 53 -9.88 -1.63 -4.31
C PRO A 53 -9.45 -0.69 -3.15
N PRO A 54 -9.49 -1.15 -1.88
CA PRO A 54 -9.98 -2.45 -1.42
C PRO A 54 -11.50 -2.54 -1.48
N LEU A 55 -12.03 -3.66 -2.00
CA LEU A 55 -13.45 -3.97 -1.94
C LEU A 55 -13.80 -4.51 -0.56
N THR A 56 -14.85 -3.98 0.03
CA THR A 56 -15.44 -4.54 1.26
C THR A 56 -16.01 -5.94 1.00
N LEU A 57 -16.19 -6.73 2.06
CA LEU A 57 -16.79 -8.07 1.95
C LEU A 57 -18.18 -8.05 1.28
N ASP A 58 -18.97 -7.00 1.51
CA ASP A 58 -20.31 -6.89 0.94
C ASP A 58 -20.27 -6.51 -0.55
N GLU A 59 -19.40 -5.56 -0.94
CA GLU A 59 -19.14 -5.25 -2.35
C GLU A 59 -18.61 -6.48 -3.09
N LEU A 60 -17.66 -7.20 -2.50
CA LEU A 60 -17.09 -8.41 -3.09
C LEU A 60 -18.16 -9.48 -3.34
N ARG A 61 -19.10 -9.67 -2.40
CA ARG A 61 -20.23 -10.59 -2.55
C ARG A 61 -21.17 -10.15 -3.66
N GLU A 62 -21.50 -8.86 -3.73
CA GLU A 62 -22.38 -8.30 -4.76
C GLU A 62 -21.78 -8.52 -6.17
N HIS A 63 -20.52 -8.12 -6.36
CA HIS A 63 -19.81 -8.29 -7.63
C HIS A 63 -19.65 -9.77 -8.02
N THR A 64 -19.37 -10.63 -7.05
CA THR A 64 -19.30 -12.09 -7.27
C THR A 64 -20.62 -12.66 -7.77
N ALA A 65 -21.74 -12.29 -7.12
CA ALA A 65 -23.06 -12.74 -7.54
C ALA A 65 -23.39 -12.26 -8.96
N ALA A 66 -23.04 -11.01 -9.30
CA ALA A 66 -23.23 -10.47 -10.64
C ALA A 66 -22.43 -11.23 -11.70
N VAL A 67 -21.17 -11.59 -11.42
CA VAL A 67 -20.32 -12.37 -12.35
C VAL A 67 -20.86 -13.79 -12.55
N LEU A 68 -21.28 -14.47 -11.48
CA LEU A 68 -21.91 -15.80 -11.58
C LEU A 68 -23.20 -15.76 -12.39
N GLN A 69 -24.05 -14.76 -12.16
CA GLN A 69 -25.28 -14.57 -12.92
C GLN A 69 -25.02 -14.32 -14.41
N GLN A 70 -24.01 -13.51 -14.74
CA GLN A 70 -23.63 -13.21 -16.13
C GLN A 70 -23.10 -14.44 -16.87
N THR A 71 -22.35 -15.30 -16.20
CA THR A 71 -21.71 -16.48 -16.81
C THR A 71 -22.60 -17.72 -16.82
N GLY A 72 -23.63 -17.77 -15.97
CA GLY A 72 -24.48 -18.95 -15.79
C GLY A 72 -23.76 -20.13 -15.11
N VAL A 73 -22.59 -19.86 -14.51
CA VAL A 73 -21.79 -20.87 -13.80
C VAL A 73 -22.39 -21.12 -12.41
N ASP A 74 -22.28 -22.37 -11.94
CA ASP A 74 -22.84 -22.83 -10.67
C ASP A 74 -22.34 -22.01 -9.47
N VAL A 75 -23.29 -21.62 -8.60
CA VAL A 75 -23.05 -20.84 -7.37
C VAL A 75 -22.05 -21.51 -6.42
N LYS A 76 -21.86 -22.83 -6.50
CA LYS A 76 -20.83 -23.52 -5.70
C LYS A 76 -19.40 -23.00 -5.92
N PHE A 77 -19.15 -22.30 -7.03
CA PHE A 77 -17.86 -21.70 -7.36
C PHE A 77 -17.72 -20.23 -6.90
N LYS A 78 -18.61 -19.76 -6.01
CA LYS A 78 -18.61 -18.38 -5.51
C LYS A 78 -17.29 -17.95 -4.87
N ASP A 79 -16.65 -18.79 -4.06
CA ASP A 79 -15.45 -18.39 -3.31
C ASP A 79 -14.26 -18.25 -4.26
N TYR A 80 -14.17 -19.18 -5.22
CA TYR A 80 -13.23 -19.07 -6.34
C TYR A 80 -13.48 -17.81 -7.21
N THR A 81 -14.74 -17.52 -7.51
CA THR A 81 -15.12 -16.35 -8.32
C THR A 81 -14.84 -15.04 -7.58
N ALA A 82 -15.06 -14.99 -6.26
CA ALA A 82 -14.72 -13.84 -5.43
C ALA A 82 -13.23 -13.52 -5.47
N ILE A 83 -12.37 -14.54 -5.45
CA ILE A 83 -10.92 -14.34 -5.61
C ILE A 83 -10.61 -13.72 -6.98
N LEU A 84 -11.27 -14.17 -8.06
CA LEU A 84 -11.08 -13.59 -9.40
C LEU A 84 -11.56 -12.13 -9.49
N VAL A 85 -12.66 -11.79 -8.85
CA VAL A 85 -13.17 -10.40 -8.77
C VAL A 85 -12.19 -9.51 -7.99
N SER A 86 -11.74 -9.97 -6.82
CA SER A 86 -10.72 -9.24 -6.04
C SER A 86 -9.42 -9.06 -6.82
N ASN A 87 -8.96 -10.12 -7.50
CA ASN A 87 -7.77 -10.06 -8.34
C ASN A 87 -7.92 -9.03 -9.46
N ALA A 88 -9.08 -8.99 -10.12
CA ALA A 88 -9.37 -8.01 -11.17
C ALA A 88 -9.34 -6.57 -10.65
N ALA A 89 -9.88 -6.32 -9.44
CA ALA A 89 -9.86 -5.00 -8.82
C ALA A 89 -8.43 -4.53 -8.48
N TRP A 90 -7.58 -5.42 -7.95
CA TRP A 90 -6.19 -5.09 -7.61
C TRP A 90 -5.20 -5.14 -8.77
N ARG A 91 -5.61 -5.67 -9.92
CA ARG A 91 -4.71 -5.98 -11.05
C ARG A 91 -3.88 -4.79 -11.49
N ASP A 92 -4.54 -3.65 -11.72
CA ASP A 92 -3.86 -2.47 -12.25
C ASP A 92 -2.98 -1.80 -11.18
N THR A 93 -3.41 -1.81 -9.91
CA THR A 93 -2.57 -1.38 -8.78
C THR A 93 -1.31 -2.23 -8.66
N LEU A 94 -1.43 -3.56 -8.73
CA LEU A 94 -0.27 -4.46 -8.71
C LEU A 94 0.68 -4.15 -9.87
N ALA A 95 0.14 -3.91 -11.07
CA ALA A 95 0.93 -3.63 -12.26
C ALA A 95 1.81 -2.36 -12.11
N GLY A 96 1.33 -1.33 -11.41
CA GLY A 96 2.07 -0.09 -11.18
C GLY A 96 3.20 -0.20 -10.15
N ILE A 97 3.21 -1.23 -9.31
CA ILE A 97 4.20 -1.38 -8.22
C ILE A 97 5.51 -1.99 -8.77
N PRO A 98 6.70 -1.45 -8.47
CA PRO A 98 7.98 -2.03 -8.89
C PRO A 98 8.17 -3.48 -8.42
N TYR A 99 8.84 -4.32 -9.21
CA TYR A 99 9.03 -5.75 -8.89
C TYR A 99 9.79 -5.97 -7.56
N ASP A 100 10.76 -5.11 -7.25
CA ASP A 100 11.56 -5.13 -6.02
C ASP A 100 10.78 -4.73 -4.76
N ARG A 101 9.55 -4.23 -4.93
CA ARG A 101 8.59 -3.96 -3.86
C ARG A 101 7.51 -5.03 -3.77
N ARG A 102 7.62 -6.15 -4.49
CA ARG A 102 6.62 -7.23 -4.50
C ARG A 102 7.13 -8.46 -3.77
N LEU A 103 6.22 -9.14 -3.08
CA LEU A 103 6.44 -10.47 -2.52
C LEU A 103 5.76 -11.52 -3.41
N LEU A 104 6.51 -12.53 -3.83
CA LEU A 104 5.94 -13.78 -4.34
C LEU A 104 5.82 -14.77 -3.18
N LEU A 105 4.58 -15.10 -2.81
CA LEU A 105 4.28 -16.07 -1.77
C LEU A 105 3.83 -17.39 -2.38
N LEU A 106 4.63 -18.44 -2.22
CA LEU A 106 4.34 -19.78 -2.73
C LEU A 106 4.06 -20.77 -1.58
N PRO A 107 3.14 -21.73 -1.78
CA PRO A 107 2.89 -22.75 -0.78
C PRO A 107 3.87 -23.91 -0.98
N LYS A 108 4.30 -24.52 0.13
CA LYS A 108 5.15 -25.73 0.10
C LYS A 108 4.46 -26.91 -0.62
N CYS A 109 3.13 -26.90 -0.68
CA CYS A 109 2.29 -27.96 -1.26
C CYS A 109 2.52 -28.19 -2.77
N LEU A 110 3.10 -27.21 -3.49
CA LEU A 110 3.46 -27.35 -4.90
C LEU A 110 4.65 -28.30 -5.13
N ARG A 111 5.42 -28.62 -4.09
CA ARG A 111 6.61 -29.47 -4.20
C ARG A 111 6.22 -30.94 -4.45
N GLU A 112 7.16 -31.70 -5.01
CA GLU A 112 7.09 -33.16 -4.98
C GLU A 112 7.51 -33.65 -3.59
N GLU A 113 6.54 -33.89 -2.70
CA GLU A 113 6.77 -34.08 -1.25
C GLU A 113 7.80 -35.17 -0.94
N ASP A 114 7.68 -36.33 -1.57
CA ASP A 114 8.53 -37.49 -1.31
C ASP A 114 9.99 -37.32 -1.75
N LYS A 115 10.27 -36.34 -2.61
CA LYS A 115 11.58 -36.19 -3.28
C LYS A 115 12.23 -34.84 -3.04
N CYS A 116 11.52 -33.88 -2.46
CA CYS A 116 12.03 -32.54 -2.27
C CYS A 116 13.17 -32.55 -1.23
N PRO A 117 14.42 -32.17 -1.59
CA PRO A 117 15.55 -32.16 -0.67
C PRO A 117 15.63 -30.87 0.17
N ALA A 118 14.66 -29.96 0.01
CA ALA A 118 14.70 -28.64 0.61
C ALA A 118 14.48 -28.71 2.13
N PRO A 119 15.35 -28.11 2.94
CA PRO A 119 15.15 -28.01 4.38
C PRO A 119 14.07 -26.97 4.71
N PHE A 120 13.61 -27.01 5.95
CA PHE A 120 12.73 -26.01 6.53
C PHE A 120 13.47 -25.21 7.59
N ASP A 121 13.20 -23.91 7.64
CA ASP A 121 13.56 -23.05 8.76
C ASP A 121 12.28 -22.55 9.47
N GLU A 122 12.44 -21.55 10.35
CA GLU A 122 11.32 -20.91 11.05
C GLU A 122 10.38 -20.12 10.11
N PHE A 123 10.83 -19.81 8.90
CA PHE A 123 10.13 -18.96 7.96
C PHE A 123 9.44 -19.74 6.85
N GLY A 124 9.99 -20.88 6.42
CA GLY A 124 9.39 -21.73 5.40
C GLY A 124 10.33 -22.76 4.78
N LEU A 125 10.00 -23.15 3.55
CA LEU A 125 10.78 -24.09 2.75
C LEU A 125 11.92 -23.35 2.02
N LEU A 126 13.15 -23.82 2.19
CA LEU A 126 14.32 -23.24 1.52
C LEU A 126 14.60 -23.99 0.21
N CYS A 127 14.03 -23.51 -0.90
CA CYS A 127 14.18 -24.13 -2.21
C CYS A 127 15.67 -24.33 -2.58
N LYS A 128 16.01 -25.56 -3.02
CA LYS A 128 17.38 -25.93 -3.46
C LYS A 128 17.50 -26.10 -4.98
N GLU A 129 16.52 -25.61 -5.73
CA GLU A 129 16.54 -25.67 -7.21
C GLU A 129 16.78 -27.10 -7.75
N CYS A 130 16.10 -28.08 -7.14
CA CYS A 130 16.24 -29.50 -7.43
C CYS A 130 15.63 -29.96 -8.78
N GLY A 131 14.83 -29.13 -9.44
CA GLY A 131 14.22 -29.38 -10.75
C GLY A 131 12.94 -30.21 -10.73
N LEU A 132 12.35 -30.47 -9.55
CA LEU A 132 11.24 -31.40 -9.40
C LEU A 132 9.85 -30.74 -9.47
N CYS A 133 9.74 -29.44 -9.23
CA CYS A 133 8.46 -28.74 -9.17
C CYS A 133 8.57 -27.29 -9.66
N SER A 134 7.43 -26.65 -9.89
CA SER A 134 7.36 -25.27 -10.39
C SER A 134 7.89 -24.22 -9.40
N ILE A 135 8.07 -24.55 -8.11
CA ILE A 135 8.61 -23.61 -7.12
C ILE A 135 9.97 -23.06 -7.58
N GLN A 136 10.83 -23.91 -8.15
CA GLN A 136 12.14 -23.48 -8.64
C GLN A 136 12.01 -22.38 -9.71
N ASP A 137 11.31 -22.66 -10.80
CA ASP A 137 11.28 -21.72 -11.94
C ASP A 137 10.62 -20.41 -11.56
N LEU A 138 9.58 -20.47 -10.74
CA LEU A 138 8.90 -19.28 -10.21
C LEU A 138 9.82 -18.48 -9.29
N THR A 139 10.59 -19.14 -8.42
CA THR A 139 11.55 -18.47 -7.52
C THR A 139 12.67 -17.81 -8.34
N VAL A 140 13.27 -18.55 -9.27
CA VAL A 140 14.36 -18.06 -10.11
C VAL A 140 13.93 -16.85 -10.94
N GLU A 141 12.73 -16.88 -11.54
CA GLU A 141 12.25 -15.72 -12.29
C GLU A 141 11.91 -14.54 -11.39
N ALA A 142 11.23 -14.79 -10.26
CA ALA A 142 10.86 -13.72 -9.35
C ALA A 142 12.12 -13.02 -8.80
N ASP A 143 13.15 -13.78 -8.41
CA ASP A 143 14.46 -13.24 -8.01
C ASP A 143 15.12 -12.46 -9.15
N ARG A 144 15.04 -12.93 -10.40
CA ARG A 144 15.55 -12.22 -11.59
C ARG A 144 14.87 -10.86 -11.80
N LEU A 145 13.57 -10.78 -11.54
CA LEU A 145 12.79 -9.56 -11.63
C LEU A 145 12.98 -8.63 -10.41
N GLY A 146 13.47 -9.17 -9.29
CA GLY A 146 13.77 -8.43 -8.06
C GLY A 146 12.81 -8.68 -6.90
N TYR A 147 11.83 -9.56 -7.04
CA TYR A 147 10.87 -9.89 -5.99
C TYR A 147 11.58 -10.38 -4.72
N ALA A 148 10.97 -10.13 -3.57
CA ALA A 148 11.16 -11.01 -2.43
C ALA A 148 10.38 -12.30 -2.68
N VAL A 149 10.99 -13.48 -2.44
CA VAL A 149 10.30 -14.78 -2.57
C VAL A 149 10.22 -15.46 -1.21
N LEU A 150 9.04 -15.94 -0.86
CA LEU A 150 8.82 -16.73 0.35
C LEU A 150 8.02 -17.99 0.01
N VAL A 151 8.54 -19.15 0.41
CA VAL A 151 7.82 -20.43 0.27
C VAL A 151 7.31 -20.85 1.65
N ALA A 152 6.16 -20.31 2.06
CA ALA A 152 5.66 -20.46 3.41
C ALA A 152 4.12 -20.49 3.48
N GLU A 153 3.61 -20.99 4.60
CA GLU A 153 2.18 -20.96 4.93
C GLU A 153 1.84 -19.84 5.94
N GLY A 154 2.86 -19.18 6.50
CA GLY A 154 2.72 -18.25 7.63
C GLY A 154 2.45 -16.80 7.22
N SER A 155 1.35 -16.23 7.70
CA SER A 155 0.95 -14.83 7.46
C SER A 155 1.66 -13.81 8.38
N ALA A 156 2.48 -14.25 9.34
CA ALA A 156 3.14 -13.36 10.30
C ALA A 156 4.29 -12.56 9.67
N ILE A 157 5.19 -13.23 8.94
CA ILE A 157 6.28 -12.58 8.20
C ILE A 157 5.74 -11.61 7.16
N VAL A 158 4.73 -12.03 6.40
CA VAL A 158 4.16 -11.22 5.33
C VAL A 158 3.68 -9.89 5.91
N ARG A 159 2.97 -9.94 7.04
CA ARG A 159 2.55 -8.74 7.78
C ARG A 159 3.72 -7.87 8.22
N GLN A 160 4.75 -8.45 8.82
CA GLN A 160 5.94 -7.68 9.22
C GLN A 160 6.65 -7.02 8.03
N MET A 161 6.76 -7.71 6.89
CA MET A 161 7.39 -7.16 5.68
C MET A 161 6.58 -5.99 5.11
N ILE A 162 5.26 -6.06 5.19
CA ILE A 162 4.35 -4.96 4.82
C ILE A 162 4.51 -3.79 5.81
N GLU A 163 4.42 -4.04 7.11
CA GLU A 163 4.50 -3.02 8.16
C GLU A 163 5.85 -2.29 8.19
N THR A 164 6.92 -2.98 7.79
CA THR A 164 8.26 -2.38 7.65
C THR A 164 8.48 -1.65 6.33
N GLY A 165 7.49 -1.63 5.43
CA GLY A 165 7.58 -0.97 4.12
C GLY A 165 8.54 -1.65 3.14
N LYS A 166 8.98 -2.88 3.42
CA LYS A 166 9.87 -3.65 2.54
C LYS A 166 9.15 -4.13 1.28
N ILE A 167 7.86 -4.43 1.41
CA ILE A 167 7.00 -4.84 0.31
C ILE A 167 5.73 -4.01 0.31
N GLU A 168 5.23 -3.72 -0.88
CA GLU A 168 4.03 -2.91 -1.12
C GLU A 168 2.92 -3.73 -1.76
N ALA A 169 3.21 -4.94 -2.27
CA ALA A 169 2.21 -5.85 -2.83
C ALA A 169 2.60 -7.33 -2.68
N VAL A 170 1.58 -8.20 -2.75
CA VAL A 170 1.74 -9.66 -2.68
C VAL A 170 1.11 -10.33 -3.90
N VAL A 171 1.91 -11.15 -4.59
CA VAL A 171 1.45 -12.16 -5.54
C VAL A 171 1.48 -13.50 -4.84
N GLY A 172 0.31 -14.07 -4.55
CA GLY A 172 0.19 -15.28 -3.73
C GLY A 172 -0.32 -16.49 -4.51
N VAL A 173 0.15 -17.68 -4.15
CA VAL A 173 -0.51 -18.95 -4.49
C VAL A 173 -0.91 -19.62 -3.19
N SER A 174 -2.19 -19.98 -3.04
CA SER A 174 -2.67 -20.56 -1.77
C SER A 174 -4.01 -21.27 -1.92
N CYS A 175 -4.40 -22.07 -0.91
CA CYS A 175 -5.73 -22.66 -0.84
C CYS A 175 -6.79 -21.58 -0.55
N ILE A 176 -8.01 -21.75 -1.07
CA ILE A 176 -9.14 -20.83 -0.84
C ILE A 176 -9.37 -20.59 0.66
N ASN A 177 -9.38 -21.64 1.48
CA ASN A 177 -9.58 -21.55 2.93
C ASN A 177 -8.55 -20.67 3.68
N VAL A 178 -7.32 -20.59 3.14
CA VAL A 178 -6.26 -19.73 3.70
C VAL A 178 -6.46 -18.29 3.23
N LEU A 179 -6.79 -18.12 1.95
CA LEU A 179 -7.05 -16.81 1.35
C LEU A 179 -8.20 -16.10 2.08
N GLU A 180 -9.33 -16.78 2.29
CA GLU A 180 -10.50 -16.27 3.03
C GLU A 180 -10.15 -15.70 4.41
N LYS A 181 -9.24 -16.34 5.13
CA LYS A 181 -8.80 -15.87 6.45
C LYS A 181 -7.85 -14.68 6.37
N SER A 182 -7.13 -14.53 5.27
CA SER A 182 -6.21 -13.41 5.05
C SER A 182 -6.90 -12.14 4.56
N PHE A 183 -8.05 -12.26 3.87
CA PHE A 183 -8.76 -11.12 3.26
C PHE A 183 -9.03 -9.95 4.22
N PRO A 184 -9.62 -10.14 5.41
CA PRO A 184 -9.91 -9.02 6.32
C PRO A 184 -8.67 -8.25 6.75
N HIS A 185 -7.52 -8.93 6.84
CA HIS A 185 -6.25 -8.29 7.19
C HIS A 185 -5.66 -7.50 6.02
N MET A 186 -5.77 -8.01 4.80
CA MET A 186 -5.29 -7.32 3.60
C MET A 186 -6.15 -6.09 3.29
N GLU A 187 -7.47 -6.20 3.47
CA GLU A 187 -8.43 -5.10 3.37
C GLU A 187 -8.09 -4.00 4.40
N ALA A 188 -7.96 -4.36 5.68
CA ALA A 188 -7.68 -3.41 6.75
C ALA A 188 -6.32 -2.69 6.58
N ALA A 189 -5.31 -3.38 6.05
CA ALA A 189 -4.01 -2.81 5.75
C ALA A 189 -3.94 -2.13 4.36
N ALA A 190 -5.03 -2.21 3.57
CA ALA A 190 -5.10 -1.78 2.18
C ALA A 190 -3.90 -2.28 1.34
N VAL A 191 -3.51 -3.54 1.50
CA VAL A 191 -2.35 -4.12 0.81
C VAL A 191 -2.79 -4.75 -0.51
N PRO A 192 -2.26 -4.28 -1.66
CA PRO A 192 -2.50 -4.91 -2.95
C PRO A 192 -2.13 -6.40 -2.94
N GLY A 193 -3.14 -7.23 -3.17
CA GLY A 193 -3.03 -8.68 -3.12
C GLY A 193 -3.70 -9.31 -4.31
N VAL A 194 -2.94 -10.08 -5.09
CA VAL A 194 -3.50 -10.94 -6.14
C VAL A 194 -3.12 -12.38 -5.85
N ALA A 195 -4.11 -13.26 -5.86
CA ALA A 195 -3.92 -14.65 -5.45
C ALA A 195 -4.40 -15.64 -6.52
N ILE A 196 -3.61 -16.68 -6.79
CA ILE A 196 -4.02 -17.79 -7.65
C ILE A 196 -4.36 -18.99 -6.73
N PRO A 197 -5.62 -19.45 -6.72
CA PRO A 197 -6.01 -20.59 -5.90
C PRO A 197 -5.30 -21.88 -6.32
N LEU A 198 -4.86 -22.67 -5.33
CA LEU A 198 -4.50 -24.07 -5.57
C LEU A 198 -5.74 -24.86 -6.00
N LEU A 199 -5.56 -25.75 -6.98
CA LEU A 199 -6.63 -26.60 -7.47
C LEU A 199 -6.98 -27.74 -6.49
N GLN A 200 -6.08 -28.07 -5.57
CA GLN A 200 -6.30 -29.05 -4.50
C GLN A 200 -6.05 -28.42 -3.13
N ASP A 201 -6.68 -28.96 -2.10
CA ASP A 201 -6.60 -28.50 -0.69
C ASP A 201 -6.06 -29.59 0.26
N ASP A 202 -5.56 -30.71 -0.28
CA ASP A 202 -5.01 -31.83 0.48
C ASP A 202 -3.53 -31.68 0.86
N CYS A 203 -2.95 -30.50 0.59
CA CYS A 203 -1.60 -30.09 0.97
C CYS A 203 -0.45 -30.95 0.44
N VAL A 204 -0.68 -31.81 -0.56
CA VAL A 204 0.34 -32.73 -1.10
C VAL A 204 0.32 -32.67 -2.62
N ASN A 205 1.48 -32.37 -3.24
CA ASN A 205 1.64 -32.38 -4.70
C ASN A 205 0.50 -31.63 -5.42
N THR A 206 0.19 -30.43 -4.96
CA THR A 206 -0.93 -29.64 -5.48
C THR A 206 -0.59 -28.98 -6.81
N THR A 207 -1.61 -28.57 -7.55
CA THR A 207 -1.49 -27.92 -8.85
C THR A 207 -2.13 -26.54 -8.83
N VAL A 208 -1.76 -25.71 -9.80
CA VAL A 208 -2.23 -24.33 -9.96
C VAL A 208 -2.29 -24.00 -11.45
N ASP A 209 -3.13 -23.05 -11.85
CA ASP A 209 -3.07 -22.49 -13.21
C ASP A 209 -1.74 -21.73 -13.39
N LEU A 210 -0.70 -22.48 -13.76
CA LEU A 210 0.69 -22.00 -13.74
C LEU A 210 0.92 -20.84 -14.71
N ASP A 211 0.26 -20.84 -15.87
CA ASP A 211 0.25 -19.73 -16.82
C ASP A 211 -0.24 -18.43 -16.18
N TRP A 212 -1.25 -18.49 -15.30
CA TRP A 212 -1.75 -17.28 -14.63
C TRP A 212 -0.77 -16.76 -13.58
N VAL A 213 -0.01 -17.66 -12.93
CA VAL A 213 1.08 -17.26 -12.03
C VAL A 213 2.16 -16.53 -12.82
N TRP A 214 2.55 -17.06 -13.99
CA TRP A 214 3.53 -16.42 -14.87
C TRP A 214 3.05 -15.04 -15.37
N ASP A 215 1.80 -14.93 -15.78
CA ASP A 215 1.19 -13.66 -16.21
C ASP A 215 1.26 -12.60 -15.10
N LEU A 216 1.01 -13.01 -13.84
CA LEU A 216 1.01 -12.10 -12.69
C LEU A 216 2.41 -11.72 -12.21
N ILE A 217 3.37 -12.64 -12.27
CA ILE A 217 4.78 -12.33 -11.96
C ILE A 217 5.33 -11.30 -12.95
N HIS A 218 4.94 -11.38 -14.23
CA HIS A 218 5.37 -10.43 -15.25
C HIS A 218 4.51 -9.18 -15.36
N LEU A 219 3.41 -9.09 -14.60
CA LEU A 219 2.45 -7.99 -14.73
C LEU A 219 3.12 -6.65 -14.41
N THR A 220 3.13 -5.72 -15.35
CA THR A 220 3.67 -4.37 -15.15
C THR A 220 2.86 -3.36 -15.96
N SER A 221 2.78 -2.14 -15.44
CA SER A 221 2.26 -0.97 -16.15
C SER A 221 3.42 -0.07 -16.55
N ASN A 222 3.25 0.68 -17.65
CA ASN A 222 4.15 1.78 -17.97
C ASN A 222 3.98 2.96 -16.99
N ASP A 223 2.85 3.00 -16.28
CA ASP A 223 2.54 3.98 -15.24
C ASP A 223 3.13 3.50 -13.90
N LYS A 224 4.14 4.20 -13.40
CA LYS A 224 4.86 3.91 -12.15
C LYS A 224 4.30 4.77 -11.00
N THR A 225 2.99 4.75 -10.81
CA THR A 225 2.35 5.56 -9.76
C THR A 225 2.84 5.11 -8.39
N TYR A 226 3.60 5.95 -7.69
CA TYR A 226 4.19 5.64 -6.39
C TYR A 226 3.13 5.71 -5.29
N ARG A 227 3.12 4.71 -4.39
CA ARG A 227 2.28 4.76 -3.20
C ARG A 227 2.96 5.62 -2.13
N LEU A 228 2.30 6.68 -1.70
CA LEU A 228 2.77 7.53 -0.62
C LEU A 228 2.93 6.75 0.68
N ASP A 229 4.13 6.82 1.28
CA ASP A 229 4.36 6.39 2.65
C ASP A 229 3.70 7.38 3.62
N LEU A 230 2.42 7.13 3.88
CA LEU A 230 1.57 7.93 4.74
C LEU A 230 2.07 7.99 6.19
N ASP A 231 2.70 6.91 6.68
CA ASP A 231 3.18 6.86 8.06
C ASP A 231 4.44 7.70 8.26
N THR A 232 5.38 7.64 7.31
CA THR A 232 6.56 8.51 7.31
C THR A 232 6.14 9.96 7.12
N LEU A 233 5.26 10.26 6.16
CA LEU A 233 4.77 11.62 5.94
C LEU A 233 4.07 12.20 7.18
N LYS A 234 3.29 11.38 7.89
CA LYS A 234 2.64 11.79 9.14
C LYS A 234 3.64 12.13 10.23
N LYS A 235 4.72 11.33 10.37
CA LYS A 235 5.81 11.61 11.32
C LYS A 235 6.56 12.88 10.94
N ASP A 236 6.83 13.10 9.66
CA ASP A 236 7.48 14.31 9.16
C ASP A 236 6.64 15.54 9.50
N VAL A 237 5.34 15.51 9.19
CA VAL A 237 4.41 16.60 9.51
C VAL A 237 4.39 16.90 11.00
N GLN A 238 4.37 15.89 11.86
CA GLN A 238 4.47 16.09 13.31
C GLN A 238 5.81 16.76 13.70
N GLY A 239 6.91 16.30 13.10
CA GLY A 239 8.25 16.86 13.31
C GLY A 239 8.38 18.33 12.90
N TRP A 240 7.62 18.80 11.92
CA TRP A 240 7.66 20.19 11.47
C TRP A 240 7.22 21.20 12.54
N PHE A 241 6.49 20.76 13.57
CA PHE A 241 6.06 21.57 14.71
C PHE A 241 6.99 21.49 15.92
N ALA A 242 8.14 20.82 15.81
CA ALA A 242 9.18 20.87 16.84
C ALA A 242 9.80 22.27 16.93
N ALA A 243 10.26 22.66 18.13
CA ALA A 243 10.80 24.00 18.39
C ALA A 243 11.83 24.46 17.36
N ALA A 244 12.86 23.64 17.08
CA ALA A 244 13.89 23.97 16.11
C ALA A 244 13.36 24.18 14.68
N SER A 245 12.36 23.38 14.27
CA SER A 245 11.71 23.52 12.96
C SER A 245 10.87 24.80 12.88
N LEU A 246 10.14 25.14 13.93
CA LEU A 246 9.38 26.40 13.97
C LEU A 246 10.29 27.63 13.96
N THR A 247 11.43 27.60 14.64
CA THR A 247 12.44 28.66 14.57
C THR A 247 12.99 28.80 13.15
N GLU A 248 13.28 27.69 12.47
CA GLU A 248 13.75 27.72 11.07
C GLU A 248 12.69 28.30 10.12
N ILE A 249 11.42 27.92 10.29
CA ILE A 249 10.33 28.31 9.39
C ILE A 249 9.86 29.75 9.65
N MET A 250 9.78 30.14 10.91
CA MET A 250 9.08 31.36 11.32
C MET A 250 9.98 32.38 12.02
N GLY A 251 11.28 32.11 12.15
CA GLY A 251 12.25 32.96 12.85
C GLY A 251 12.19 32.85 14.37
N GLU A 252 13.08 33.60 15.02
CA GLU A 252 13.15 33.71 16.48
C GLU A 252 11.94 34.45 17.06
N ALA A 253 11.44 33.97 18.20
CA ALA A 253 10.44 34.71 18.96
C ALA A 253 11.11 35.92 19.62
N SER A 254 10.50 37.11 19.46
CA SER A 254 11.10 38.38 19.90
C SER A 254 10.33 39.07 21.02
N ASP A 255 9.11 38.61 21.29
CA ASP A 255 8.22 39.15 22.32
C ASP A 255 7.33 38.05 22.94
N GLU A 256 6.51 38.44 23.91
CA GLU A 256 5.63 37.53 24.64
C GLU A 256 4.54 36.92 23.75
N THR A 257 3.95 37.69 22.82
CA THR A 257 2.91 37.20 21.91
C THR A 257 3.47 36.13 20.96
N THR A 258 4.63 36.40 20.36
CA THR A 258 5.32 35.44 19.47
C THR A 258 5.75 34.19 20.23
N THR A 259 6.20 34.33 21.48
CA THR A 259 6.55 33.19 22.35
C THR A 259 5.32 32.32 22.63
N LEU A 260 4.22 32.90 23.10
CA LEU A 260 2.97 32.18 23.39
C LEU A 260 2.37 31.54 22.14
N ALA A 261 2.44 32.20 20.99
CA ALA A 261 1.99 31.64 19.72
C ALA A 261 2.77 30.38 19.33
N ARG A 262 4.10 30.38 19.52
CA ARG A 262 4.96 29.22 19.25
C ARG A 262 4.65 28.08 20.21
N GLU A 263 4.52 28.36 21.50
CA GLU A 263 4.13 27.37 22.50
C GLU A 263 2.76 26.74 22.17
N TRP A 264 1.80 27.55 21.75
CA TRP A 264 0.47 27.10 21.36
C TRP A 264 0.48 26.20 20.10
N LEU A 265 1.32 26.51 19.11
CA LEU A 265 1.57 25.65 17.95
C LEU A 265 2.24 24.33 18.33
N MET A 266 3.17 24.35 19.29
CA MET A 266 3.85 23.15 19.79
C MET A 266 2.93 22.26 20.64
N LYS A 267 1.91 22.82 21.32
CA LYS A 267 0.92 22.03 22.10
C LYS A 267 0.28 20.96 21.22
N ASP A 268 0.23 19.73 21.75
CA ASP A 268 -0.13 18.51 21.03
C ASP A 268 -1.47 18.60 20.28
N GLY A 269 -1.62 17.77 19.24
CA GLY A 269 -2.80 17.70 18.40
C GLY A 269 -2.62 16.67 17.29
N LYS A 270 -3.72 16.17 16.74
CA LYS A 270 -3.66 15.13 15.69
C LYS A 270 -3.06 15.61 14.36
N ARG A 271 -2.88 16.92 14.17
CA ARG A 271 -2.31 17.57 12.97
C ARG A 271 -2.94 17.09 11.65
N TRP A 272 -4.23 16.77 11.64
CA TRP A 272 -4.91 16.26 10.45
C TRP A 272 -4.91 17.25 9.28
N ARG A 273 -5.12 18.55 9.55
CA ARG A 273 -5.18 19.58 8.51
C ARG A 273 -3.85 19.74 7.77
N PRO A 274 -2.70 19.97 8.44
CA PRO A 274 -1.41 20.03 7.77
C PRO A 274 -1.02 18.69 7.13
N TYR A 275 -1.37 17.56 7.75
CA TYR A 275 -1.12 16.24 7.18
C TYR A 275 -1.88 16.01 5.86
N LEU A 276 -3.17 16.36 5.81
CA LEU A 276 -3.97 16.26 4.58
C LEU A 276 -3.46 17.19 3.47
N ALA A 277 -3.04 18.41 3.82
CA ALA A 277 -2.41 19.32 2.87
C ALA A 277 -1.12 18.72 2.28
N ALA A 278 -0.31 18.08 3.13
CA ALA A 278 0.89 17.37 2.71
C ALA A 278 0.57 16.18 1.79
N CYS A 279 -0.40 15.34 2.15
CA CYS A 279 -0.83 14.22 1.31
C CYS A 279 -1.29 14.68 -0.08
N ALA A 280 -2.12 15.74 -0.13
CA ALA A 280 -2.62 16.28 -1.39
C ALA A 280 -1.49 16.82 -2.28
N TYR A 281 -0.56 17.59 -1.71
CA TYR A 281 0.60 18.08 -2.43
C TYR A 281 1.43 16.92 -2.98
N MET A 282 1.78 15.97 -2.12
CA MET A 282 2.63 14.86 -2.49
C MET A 282 1.99 13.99 -3.58
N ALA A 283 0.68 13.75 -3.51
CA ALA A 283 -0.04 13.00 -4.55
C ALA A 283 0.05 13.68 -5.91
N LEU A 284 -0.17 15.01 -5.95
CA LEU A 284 -0.10 15.80 -7.19
C LEU A 284 1.32 15.93 -7.76
N GLN A 285 2.35 15.82 -6.91
CA GLN A 285 3.75 15.85 -7.36
C GLN A 285 4.25 14.46 -7.78
N SER A 286 3.79 13.39 -7.14
CA SER A 286 4.13 12.01 -7.51
C SER A 286 3.77 11.69 -8.96
N ASP A 287 2.67 12.26 -9.47
CA ASP A 287 2.27 12.11 -10.89
C ASP A 287 3.26 12.75 -11.88
N LYS A 288 4.19 13.58 -11.41
CA LYS A 288 5.13 14.37 -12.24
C LYS A 288 6.58 13.89 -12.17
N HIS A 289 6.90 12.95 -11.28
CA HIS A 289 8.27 12.56 -10.99
C HIS A 289 8.44 11.03 -10.99
N GLU A 290 9.59 10.55 -11.47
CA GLU A 290 9.92 9.10 -11.45
C GLU A 290 10.36 8.61 -10.05
N GLU A 291 10.76 9.52 -9.16
CA GLU A 291 11.13 9.26 -7.77
C GLU A 291 10.17 10.00 -6.82
N PRO A 292 9.97 9.50 -5.58
CA PRO A 292 9.12 10.16 -4.59
C PRO A 292 9.57 11.62 -4.39
N PRO A 293 8.66 12.60 -4.54
CA PRO A 293 9.03 13.99 -4.38
C PRO A 293 9.46 14.23 -2.93
N PRO A 294 10.57 14.95 -2.67
CA PRO A 294 10.96 15.27 -1.31
C PRO A 294 9.97 16.28 -0.69
N ALA A 295 9.82 16.24 0.63
CA ALA A 295 9.13 17.31 1.35
C ALA A 295 9.92 18.61 1.21
N THR A 296 9.35 19.58 0.48
CA THR A 296 10.01 20.86 0.18
C THR A 296 9.92 21.83 1.36
N ALA A 297 10.80 22.84 1.39
CA ALA A 297 10.70 23.93 2.37
C ALA A 297 9.36 24.68 2.27
N ASP A 298 8.85 24.85 1.05
CA ASP A 298 7.54 25.46 0.80
C ASP A 298 6.40 24.59 1.36
N LEU A 299 6.48 23.26 1.23
CA LEU A 299 5.49 22.36 1.82
C LEU A 299 5.47 22.49 3.35
N ARG A 300 6.64 22.58 3.98
CA ARG A 300 6.76 22.81 5.44
C ARG A 300 6.10 24.13 5.84
N LYS A 301 6.39 25.22 5.12
CA LYS A 301 5.77 26.54 5.34
C LYS A 301 4.25 26.49 5.21
N LEU A 302 3.74 25.83 4.16
CA LEU A 302 2.30 25.67 3.92
C LEU A 302 1.64 24.88 5.05
N ALA A 303 2.24 23.78 5.49
CA ALA A 303 1.70 22.98 6.59
C ALA A 303 1.66 23.77 7.91
N VAL A 304 2.71 24.53 8.22
CA VAL A 304 2.72 25.42 9.39
C VAL A 304 1.64 26.50 9.25
N ALA A 305 1.47 27.11 8.08
CA ALA A 305 0.44 28.11 7.83
C ALA A 305 -0.98 27.56 8.05
N VAL A 306 -1.27 26.35 7.57
CA VAL A 306 -2.56 25.66 7.77
C VAL A 306 -2.84 25.45 9.25
N GLU A 307 -1.84 25.03 10.03
CA GLU A 307 -2.00 24.84 11.47
C GLU A 307 -2.10 26.18 12.22
N CYS A 308 -1.43 27.25 11.76
CA CYS A 308 -1.62 28.60 12.29
C CYS A 308 -3.08 29.04 12.20
N PHE A 309 -3.72 28.89 11.04
CA PHE A 309 -5.14 29.23 10.88
C PHE A 309 -6.03 28.38 11.78
N HIS A 310 -5.77 27.08 11.87
CA HIS A 310 -6.53 26.21 12.75
C HIS A 310 -6.40 26.62 14.23
N LYS A 311 -5.17 26.88 14.68
CA LYS A 311 -4.88 27.21 16.08
C LYS A 311 -5.36 28.62 16.45
N ALA A 312 -5.33 29.56 15.51
CA ALA A 312 -5.94 30.88 15.64
C ALA A 312 -7.45 30.76 15.83
N SER A 313 -8.13 29.99 14.97
CA SER A 313 -9.59 29.81 15.07
C SER A 313 -9.98 29.21 16.41
N LEU A 314 -9.21 28.24 16.94
CA LEU A 314 -9.50 27.67 18.27
C LEU A 314 -9.43 28.70 19.40
N ILE A 315 -8.44 29.61 19.35
CA ILE A 315 -8.31 30.65 20.37
C ILE A 315 -9.49 31.63 20.29
N HIS A 316 -9.84 32.05 19.07
CA HIS A 316 -10.94 32.98 18.85
C HIS A 316 -12.29 32.33 19.22
N ASP A 317 -12.55 31.10 18.77
CA ASP A 317 -13.76 30.33 19.12
C ASP A 317 -13.88 30.17 20.65
N ASP A 318 -12.81 29.79 21.35
CA ASP A 318 -12.83 29.64 22.81
C ASP A 318 -13.21 30.96 23.52
N ILE A 319 -12.76 32.10 23.01
CA ILE A 319 -13.12 33.43 23.55
C ILE A 319 -14.58 33.76 23.25
N GLU A 320 -15.06 33.50 22.03
CA GLU A 320 -16.43 33.78 21.61
C GLU A 320 -17.45 32.95 22.39
N ASP A 321 -17.13 31.69 22.66
CA ASP A 321 -17.97 30.76 23.43
C ASP A 321 -17.80 30.90 24.95
N ASN A 322 -16.80 31.67 25.40
CA ASN A 322 -16.42 31.82 26.81
C ASN A 322 -16.12 30.46 27.49
N ASP A 323 -15.41 29.59 26.77
CA ASP A 323 -15.03 28.26 27.23
C ASP A 323 -13.82 28.32 28.17
N GLU A 324 -13.95 27.84 29.42
CA GLU A 324 -12.82 27.80 30.37
C GLU A 324 -11.83 26.65 30.09
N LYS A 325 -12.25 25.61 29.35
CA LYS A 325 -11.44 24.41 29.09
C LYS A 325 -11.65 23.81 27.70
N ARG A 326 -10.58 23.29 27.11
CA ARG A 326 -10.59 22.52 25.85
C ARG A 326 -9.79 21.23 26.02
N TYR A 327 -10.41 20.09 25.67
CA TYR A 327 -9.83 18.75 25.84
C TYR A 327 -9.30 18.44 27.25
N GLY A 328 -9.90 19.05 28.29
CA GLY A 328 -9.51 18.87 29.69
C GLY A 328 -8.45 19.86 30.19
N GLU A 329 -7.80 20.59 29.29
CA GLU A 329 -6.83 21.66 29.59
C GLU A 329 -7.51 23.03 29.62
N LYS A 330 -6.89 24.03 30.26
CA LYS A 330 -7.41 25.40 30.23
C LYS A 330 -7.29 25.99 28.82
N THR A 331 -8.28 26.79 28.43
CA THR A 331 -8.19 27.60 27.20
C THR A 331 -7.17 28.72 27.39
N LEU A 332 -6.60 29.21 26.28
CA LEU A 332 -5.54 30.21 26.34
C LEU A 332 -6.02 31.50 27.05
N HIS A 333 -7.24 31.96 26.76
CA HIS A 333 -7.78 33.17 27.39
C HIS A 333 -8.04 32.99 28.90
N ALA A 334 -8.31 31.77 29.36
CA ALA A 334 -8.44 31.46 30.79
C ALA A 334 -7.07 31.43 31.51
N GLU A 335 -5.97 31.25 30.78
CA GLU A 335 -4.60 31.26 31.31
C GLU A 335 -4.00 32.67 31.34
N VAL A 336 -4.07 33.39 30.22
CA VAL A 336 -3.36 34.69 30.02
C VAL A 336 -4.29 35.89 29.90
N GLY A 337 -5.61 35.68 29.98
CA GLY A 337 -6.62 36.71 29.78
C GLY A 337 -6.98 36.92 28.31
N VAL A 338 -8.20 37.41 28.09
CA VAL A 338 -8.75 37.66 26.74
C VAL A 338 -7.87 38.57 25.87
N PRO A 339 -7.35 39.73 26.34
CA PRO A 339 -6.59 40.63 25.47
C PRO A 339 -5.32 39.99 24.89
N VAL A 340 -4.60 39.20 25.70
CA VAL A 340 -3.37 38.53 25.26
C VAL A 340 -3.70 37.38 24.32
N ALA A 341 -4.69 36.56 24.67
CA ALA A 341 -5.11 35.44 23.82
C ALA A 341 -5.61 35.92 22.45
N LEU A 342 -6.39 37.00 22.41
CA LEU A 342 -6.86 37.62 21.17
C LEU A 342 -5.69 38.02 20.27
N ASN A 343 -4.70 38.73 20.82
CA ASN A 343 -3.49 39.12 20.07
C ASN A 343 -2.68 37.91 19.57
N VAL A 344 -2.61 36.81 20.34
CA VAL A 344 -1.95 35.57 19.91
C VAL A 344 -2.69 34.94 18.72
N GLY A 345 -4.03 34.92 18.76
CA GLY A 345 -4.86 34.44 17.66
C GLY A 345 -4.67 35.28 16.39
N ASP A 346 -4.70 36.61 16.53
CA ASP A 346 -4.50 37.56 15.41
C ASP A 346 -3.10 37.44 14.81
N PHE A 347 -2.07 37.29 15.65
CA PHE A 347 -0.71 37.04 15.20
C PHE A 347 -0.60 35.74 14.40
N LEU A 348 -1.18 34.64 14.88
CA LEU A 348 -1.18 33.36 14.16
C LEU A 348 -1.90 33.46 12.80
N LEU A 349 -3.00 34.21 12.72
CA LEU A 349 -3.70 34.48 11.46
C LEU A 349 -2.79 35.24 10.48
N GLY A 350 -2.13 36.31 10.93
CA GLY A 350 -1.18 37.07 10.11
C GLY A 350 0.03 36.24 9.66
N GLU A 351 0.60 35.43 10.56
CA GLU A 351 1.71 34.53 10.25
C GLU A 351 1.34 33.48 9.21
N GLY A 352 0.12 32.93 9.27
CA GLY A 352 -0.37 32.00 8.26
C GLY A 352 -0.35 32.62 6.85
N TYR A 353 -0.82 33.86 6.72
CA TYR A 353 -0.76 34.59 5.44
C TYR A 353 0.67 34.94 5.02
N ARG A 354 1.53 35.38 5.94
CA ARG A 354 2.95 35.68 5.66
C ARG A 354 3.66 34.45 5.08
N LEU A 355 3.49 33.29 5.71
CA LEU A 355 4.10 32.03 5.27
C LEU A 355 3.63 31.61 3.88
N ILE A 356 2.34 31.78 3.57
CA ILE A 356 1.80 31.53 2.23
C ILE A 356 2.38 32.50 1.20
N GLY A 357 2.52 33.79 1.55
CA GLY A 357 3.09 34.80 0.67
C GLY A 357 4.55 34.53 0.29
N GLU A 358 5.32 33.92 1.19
CA GLU A 358 6.73 33.58 0.98
C GLU A 358 6.98 32.33 0.12
N LEU A 359 5.94 31.55 -0.19
CA LEU A 359 6.08 30.34 -0.98
C LEU A 359 6.66 30.66 -2.36
N GLN A 360 7.69 29.92 -2.77
CA GLN A 360 8.35 30.07 -4.06
C GLN A 360 7.62 29.27 -5.16
N VAL A 361 6.32 29.49 -5.27
CA VAL A 361 5.45 28.89 -6.30
C VAL A 361 5.30 29.80 -7.51
N ASP A 362 5.01 29.21 -8.67
CA ASP A 362 4.80 29.94 -9.93
C ASP A 362 3.75 31.06 -9.74
N ALA A 363 4.00 32.22 -10.34
CA ALA A 363 3.06 33.34 -10.29
C ALA A 363 1.67 32.95 -10.82
N ALA A 364 1.59 32.02 -11.78
CA ALA A 364 0.33 31.53 -12.33
C ALA A 364 -0.56 30.75 -11.33
N VAL A 365 -0.02 30.31 -10.20
CA VAL A 365 -0.78 29.65 -9.12
C VAL A 365 -1.01 30.57 -7.91
N LYS A 366 -0.45 31.78 -7.91
CA LYS A 366 -0.78 32.81 -6.92
C LYS A 366 -2.04 33.53 -7.42
N VAL A 367 -3.07 33.60 -6.58
CA VAL A 367 -4.26 34.42 -6.89
C VAL A 367 -3.83 35.88 -6.82
N ASP A 368 -4.08 36.64 -7.89
CA ASP A 368 -3.76 38.07 -8.02
C ASP A 368 -4.29 38.92 -6.85
#